data_AF-A0A1P8FH13-F1
#
_entry.id   AF-A0A1P8FH13-F1
#
_cell.length_a   1.000
_cell.length_b   1.000
_cell.length_c   1.000
_cell.angle_alpha   90.00
_cell.angle_beta   90.00
_cell.angle_gamma   90.00
#
_symmetry.space_group_name_H-M   'P 1'
#
loop_
_entity.id
_entity.type
_entity.pdbx_description
1 polymer ?
#
loop_
_entity_poly.entity_id
_entity_poly.type
_entity_poly.pdbx_seq_one_letter_code
_entity_poly.pdbx_strand_id
1 'polypeptide(L)'
;MALLGPQEKAELGEMILARLDAHFTEHGPAALLQPGVFVVVSSRGVEVTTGAIDPRNLACVEVRTLFTALCYITDDGGLPPEGLEPLANEATTAAAAQINRIGAGRSA
;
A
#
# COMPACT_ATOMS: atom_id res chain seq x y z
N MET A 1 -3.16 16.98 -15.46
CA MET A 1 -2.06 16.97 -14.47
C MET A 1 -2.60 16.32 -13.20
N ALA A 2 -2.25 15.06 -12.94
CA ALA A 2 -2.53 14.43 -11.64
C ALA A 2 -1.20 13.98 -11.07
N LEU A 3 -0.46 14.97 -10.56
CA LEU A 3 0.60 14.74 -9.59
C LEU A 3 -0.09 14.85 -8.24
N LEU A 4 -0.09 13.78 -7.45
CA LEU A 4 -0.49 13.89 -6.04
C LEU A 4 0.45 14.90 -5.38
N GLY A 5 -0.13 16.01 -4.91
CA GLY A 5 0.59 17.03 -4.18
C GLY A 5 1.02 16.53 -2.79
N PRO A 6 1.79 17.34 -2.05
CA PRO A 6 2.26 16.96 -0.72
C PRO A 6 1.13 16.61 0.24
N GLN A 7 0.00 17.34 0.16
CA GLN A 7 -1.14 17.14 1.04
C GLN A 7 -1.89 15.85 0.68
N GLU A 8 -2.15 15.61 -0.59
CA GLU A 8 -2.84 14.40 -1.05
C GLU A 8 -1.99 13.14 -0.80
N LYS A 9 -0.66 13.24 -0.83
CA LYS A 9 0.23 12.16 -0.41
C LYS A 9 0.16 11.87 1.08
N ALA A 10 0.08 12.91 1.91
CA ALA A 10 -0.05 12.75 3.35
C ALA A 10 -1.37 12.05 3.71
N GLU A 11 -2.48 12.51 3.15
CA GLU A 11 -3.80 11.89 3.31
C GLU A 11 -3.82 10.44 2.83
N LEU A 12 -3.19 10.16 1.66
CA LEU A 12 -3.05 8.79 1.16
C LEU A 12 -2.26 7.91 2.13
N GLY A 13 -1.19 8.43 2.73
CA GLY A 13 -0.39 7.72 3.72
C GLY A 13 -1.19 7.35 4.97
N GLU A 14 -1.97 8.28 5.50
CA GLU A 14 -2.86 8.02 6.64
C GLU A 14 -3.90 6.96 6.31
N MET A 15 -4.51 7.02 5.12
CA MET A 15 -5.47 6.02 4.66
C MET A 15 -4.84 4.63 4.51
N ILE A 16 -3.63 4.53 3.95
CA ILE A 16 -2.90 3.28 3.81
C ILE A 16 -2.56 2.71 5.18
N LEU A 17 -2.01 3.53 6.08
CA LEU A 17 -1.65 3.11 7.43
C LEU A 17 -2.86 2.56 8.19
N ALA A 18 -3.99 3.26 8.16
CA ALA A 18 -5.22 2.82 8.81
C ALA A 18 -5.72 1.45 8.29
N ARG A 19 -5.53 1.18 6.98
CA ARG A 19 -5.94 -0.10 6.38
C ARG A 19 -4.95 -1.24 6.67
N LEU A 20 -3.66 -0.94 6.72
CA LEU A 20 -2.64 -1.90 7.15
C LEU A 20 -2.84 -2.29 8.61
N ASP A 21 -3.09 -1.32 9.49
CA ASP A 21 -3.37 -1.54 10.92
C ASP A 21 -4.64 -2.37 11.14
N ALA A 22 -5.73 -2.05 10.41
CA ALA A 22 -6.95 -2.84 10.46
C ALA A 22 -6.72 -4.29 10.01
N HIS A 23 -6.00 -4.48 8.89
CA HIS A 23 -5.70 -5.83 8.39
C HIS A 23 -4.79 -6.61 9.35
N PHE A 24 -3.79 -5.94 9.92
CA PHE A 24 -2.89 -6.49 10.94
C PHE A 24 -3.65 -6.94 12.18
N THR A 25 -4.57 -6.11 12.67
CA THR A 25 -5.38 -6.40 13.86
C THR A 25 -6.34 -7.57 13.62
N GLU A 26 -6.93 -7.66 12.43
CA GLU A 26 -7.92 -8.70 12.10
C GLU A 26 -7.27 -10.06 11.78
N HIS A 27 -6.14 -10.07 11.06
CA HIS A 27 -5.55 -11.29 10.51
C HIS A 27 -4.19 -11.68 11.14
N GLY A 28 -3.60 -10.78 11.92
CA GLY A 28 -2.33 -10.97 12.59
C GLY A 28 -1.10 -10.54 11.79
N PRO A 29 0.09 -10.61 12.42
CA PRO A 29 1.33 -10.02 11.91
C PRO A 29 1.88 -10.67 10.63
N ALA A 30 1.64 -11.97 10.43
CA ALA A 30 2.10 -12.69 9.25
C ALA A 30 1.21 -12.45 8.01
N ALA A 31 -0.03 -11.96 8.20
CA ALA A 31 -1.00 -11.86 7.13
C ALA A 31 -0.58 -10.85 6.05
N LEU A 32 -0.01 -9.70 6.45
CA LEU A 32 0.46 -8.67 5.53
C LEU A 32 1.60 -9.13 4.60
N LEU A 33 2.37 -10.12 5.02
CA LEU A 33 3.53 -10.61 4.28
C LEU A 33 3.21 -11.82 3.38
N GLN A 34 1.96 -12.28 3.37
CA GLN A 34 1.55 -13.37 2.51
C GLN A 34 1.66 -12.98 1.02
N PRO A 35 2.03 -13.93 0.14
CA PRO A 35 2.02 -13.69 -1.29
C PRO A 35 0.65 -13.23 -1.77
N GLY A 36 0.62 -12.21 -2.65
CA GLY A 36 -0.63 -11.72 -3.21
C GLY A 36 -1.45 -10.82 -2.27
N VAL A 37 -0.86 -10.28 -1.20
CA VAL A 37 -1.45 -9.19 -0.41
C VAL A 37 -1.09 -7.85 -1.05
N PHE A 38 -2.10 -7.05 -1.38
CA PHE A 38 -1.94 -5.78 -2.06
C PHE A 38 -2.60 -4.63 -1.30
N VAL A 39 -1.91 -3.49 -1.27
CA VAL A 39 -2.52 -2.18 -1.04
C VAL A 39 -3.07 -1.68 -2.37
N VAL A 40 -4.38 -1.50 -2.44
CA VAL A 40 -5.10 -1.06 -3.62
C VAL A 40 -5.66 0.34 -3.38
N VAL A 41 -5.44 1.22 -4.35
CA VAL A 41 -6.02 2.57 -4.37
C VAL A 41 -7.02 2.65 -5.52
N SER A 42 -8.25 3.00 -5.20
CA SER A 42 -9.34 3.16 -6.17
C SER A 42 -10.04 4.50 -6.00
N SER A 43 -11.04 4.79 -6.85
CA SER A 43 -11.90 5.96 -6.69
C SER A 43 -12.78 5.93 -5.43
N ARG A 44 -12.85 4.80 -4.73
CA ARG A 44 -13.60 4.62 -3.48
C ARG A 44 -12.73 4.73 -2.24
N GLY A 45 -11.41 4.85 -2.40
CA GLY A 45 -10.45 4.90 -1.31
C GLY A 45 -9.41 3.78 -1.37
N VAL A 46 -8.86 3.45 -0.20
CA VAL A 46 -7.78 2.48 -0.03
C VAL A 46 -8.30 1.20 0.62
N GLU A 47 -7.83 0.05 0.13
CA GLU A 47 -8.13 -1.27 0.68
C GLU A 47 -6.88 -2.17 0.68
N VAL A 48 -6.86 -3.16 1.59
CA VAL A 48 -5.89 -4.26 1.58
C VAL A 48 -6.64 -5.51 1.15
N THR A 49 -6.18 -6.17 0.09
CA THR A 49 -6.86 -7.34 -0.49
C THR A 49 -5.87 -8.44 -0.85
N THR A 50 -6.35 -9.69 -0.81
CA THR A 50 -5.60 -10.89 -1.19
C THR A 50 -6.06 -11.52 -2.50
N GLY A 51 -6.92 -10.82 -3.25
CA GLY A 51 -7.64 -11.34 -4.41
C GLY A 51 -7.21 -10.75 -5.76
N ALA A 52 -8.05 -11.00 -6.77
CA ALA A 52 -7.84 -10.48 -8.12
C ALA A 52 -7.87 -8.94 -8.14
N ILE A 53 -6.87 -8.36 -8.81
CA ILE A 53 -6.72 -6.90 -8.93
C ILE A 53 -7.52 -6.40 -10.12
N ASP A 54 -8.41 -5.42 -9.89
CA ASP A 54 -9.15 -4.76 -10.97
C ASP A 54 -8.20 -3.81 -11.73
N PRO A 55 -8.06 -3.94 -13.06
CA PRO A 55 -7.26 -3.02 -13.87
C PRO A 55 -7.75 -1.56 -13.84
N ARG A 56 -8.95 -1.30 -13.32
CA ARG A 56 -9.49 0.05 -13.11
C ARG A 56 -8.95 0.73 -11.84
N ASN A 57 -8.24 0.01 -10.98
CA ASN A 57 -7.62 0.59 -9.80
C ASN A 57 -6.56 1.61 -10.19
N LEU A 58 -6.46 2.68 -9.41
CA LEU A 58 -5.52 3.77 -9.63
C LEU A 58 -4.08 3.36 -9.26
N ALA A 59 -3.94 2.50 -8.25
CA ALA A 59 -2.69 1.84 -7.92
C ALA A 59 -2.96 0.46 -7.30
N CYS A 60 -2.00 -0.42 -7.48
CA CYS A 60 -1.93 -1.73 -6.82
C CYS A 60 -0.48 -2.03 -6.46
N VAL A 61 -0.20 -2.15 -5.16
CA VAL A 61 1.14 -2.32 -4.62
C VAL A 61 1.18 -3.60 -3.79
N GLU A 62 1.97 -4.59 -4.20
CA GLU A 62 2.13 -5.83 -3.44
C GLU A 62 3.00 -5.56 -2.20
N VAL A 63 2.48 -5.86 -1.01
CA VAL A 63 3.13 -5.55 0.26
C VAL A 63 4.50 -6.21 0.36
N ARG A 64 4.60 -7.48 -0.06
CA ARG A 64 5.86 -8.25 0.00
C ARG A 64 6.96 -7.75 -0.94
N THR A 65 6.62 -6.91 -1.93
CA THR A 65 7.61 -6.30 -2.83
C THR A 65 8.26 -5.05 -2.24
N LEU A 66 7.71 -4.53 -1.15
CA LEU A 66 8.25 -3.38 -0.44
C LEU A 66 9.44 -3.81 0.41
N PHE A 67 10.55 -3.08 0.30
CA PHE A 67 11.79 -3.39 0.98
C PHE A 67 11.61 -3.41 2.50
N THR A 68 10.83 -2.47 3.04
CA THR A 68 10.49 -2.40 4.46
C THR A 68 9.81 -3.68 4.94
N ALA A 69 8.86 -4.23 4.18
CA ALA A 69 8.18 -5.48 4.53
C ALA A 69 9.17 -6.64 4.74
N LEU A 70 10.26 -6.67 3.98
CA LEU A 70 11.30 -7.70 4.07
C LEU A 70 12.27 -7.47 5.23
N CYS A 71 12.59 -6.21 5.53
CA CYS A 71 13.50 -5.85 6.63
C CYS A 71 12.93 -6.11 8.02
N TYR A 72 11.60 -6.14 8.12
CA TYR A 72 10.89 -6.29 9.38
C TYR A 72 10.37 -7.72 9.60
N ILE A 73 10.86 -8.71 8.83
CA ILE A 73 10.52 -10.12 9.08
C ILE A 73 11.15 -10.54 10.40
N THR A 74 10.31 -10.87 11.38
CA THR A 74 10.73 -11.45 12.66
C THR A 74 11.01 -12.96 12.53
N ASP A 75 11.60 -13.57 13.56
CA ASP A 75 11.91 -15.02 13.57
C ASP A 75 10.64 -15.90 13.44
N ASP A 76 9.47 -15.38 13.82
CA ASP A 76 8.16 -16.01 13.63
C ASP A 76 7.52 -15.72 12.26
N GLY A 77 8.22 -15.00 11.37
CA GLY A 77 7.80 -14.72 10.00
C GLY A 77 6.73 -13.63 9.87
N GLY A 78 6.54 -12.83 10.92
CA GLY A 78 5.56 -11.74 10.97
C GLY A 78 6.19 -10.36 10.78
N LEU A 79 5.33 -9.36 10.57
CA LEU A 79 5.68 -7.95 10.70
C LEU A 79 5.45 -7.53 12.16
N PRO A 80 6.36 -6.80 12.82
CA PRO A 80 6.10 -6.19 14.11
C PRO A 80 5.32 -4.86 13.93
N PRO A 81 4.55 -4.40 14.94
CA PRO A 81 3.69 -3.22 14.82
C PRO A 81 4.43 -1.93 14.40
N GLU A 82 5.67 -1.74 14.87
CA GLU A 82 6.51 -0.59 14.50
C GLU A 82 6.89 -0.55 13.02
N GLY A 83 6.74 -1.67 12.29
CA GLY A 83 6.96 -1.74 10.85
C GLY A 83 5.82 -1.17 10.01
N LEU A 84 4.64 -0.91 10.58
CA LEU A 84 3.45 -0.48 9.83
C LEU A 84 3.59 0.92 9.25
N GLU A 85 4.13 1.88 10.01
CA GLU A 85 4.33 3.26 9.56
C GLU A 85 5.35 3.38 8.40
N PRO A 86 6.57 2.81 8.49
CA PRO A 86 7.49 2.85 7.36
C PRO A 86 6.95 2.06 6.15
N LEU A 87 6.19 0.98 6.37
CA LEU A 87 5.54 0.23 5.30
C LEU A 87 4.48 1.08 4.58
N ALA A 88 3.67 1.82 5.33
CA ALA A 88 2.68 2.73 4.76
C ALA A 88 3.34 3.84 3.92
N ASN A 89 4.46 4.40 4.38
CA ASN A 89 5.22 5.42 3.64
C ASN A 89 5.77 4.88 2.30
N GLU A 90 6.29 3.66 2.29
CA GLU A 90 6.80 3.01 1.08
C GLU A 90 5.65 2.68 0.11
N ALA A 91 4.55 2.11 0.62
CA ALA A 91 3.35 1.84 -0.16
C ALA A 91 2.76 3.12 -0.76
N THR A 92 2.74 4.21 -0.02
CA THR A 92 2.30 5.54 -0.48
C THR A 92 3.17 6.05 -1.62
N THR A 93 4.49 5.92 -1.47
CA THR A 93 5.45 6.33 -2.51
C THR A 93 5.25 5.52 -3.79
N ALA A 94 5.10 4.19 -3.66
CA ALA A 94 4.84 3.29 -4.78
C ALA A 94 3.49 3.59 -5.45
N ALA A 95 2.42 3.77 -4.67
CA ALA A 95 1.09 4.09 -5.16
C ALA A 95 1.07 5.43 -5.89
N ALA A 96 1.67 6.47 -5.31
CA ALA A 96 1.75 7.78 -5.95
C ALA A 96 2.52 7.72 -7.28
N ALA A 97 3.58 6.92 -7.36
CA ALA A 97 4.33 6.73 -8.61
C ALA A 97 3.50 6.02 -9.71
N GLN A 98 2.59 5.11 -9.35
CA GLN A 98 1.66 4.50 -10.30
C GLN A 98 0.57 5.48 -10.75
N ILE A 99 -0.05 6.19 -9.81
CA ILE A 99 -1.10 7.19 -10.09
C ILE A 99 -0.58 8.30 -11.00
N ASN A 100 0.62 8.83 -10.70
CA ASN A 100 1.23 9.88 -11.50
C ASN A 100 1.54 9.42 -12.93
N ARG A 101 1.88 8.13 -13.13
CA ARG A 101 2.08 7.56 -14.48
C ARG A 101 0.79 7.54 -15.30
N ILE A 102 -0.34 7.20 -14.67
CA ILE A 102 -1.66 7.27 -15.32
C ILE A 102 -2.00 8.71 -15.72
N GLY A 103 -1.71 9.67 -14.83
CA GLY A 103 -1.92 11.10 -15.08
C GLY A 103 -1.05 11.65 -16.23
N ALA A 104 0.19 11.17 -16.36
CA ALA A 104 1.12 11.55 -17.42
C ALA A 104 0.73 10.95 -18.79
N GLY A 105 0.31 9.68 -18.82
CA GLY A 105 -0.09 8.99 -20.06
C GLY A 105 -1.40 9.50 -20.68
N ARG A 106 -2.25 10.19 -19.91
CA ARG A 106 -3.49 10.84 -20.42
C ARG A 106 -3.26 12.25 -20.98
N SER A 107 -2.03 12.76 -20.95
CA SER A 107 -1.68 14.11 -21.43
C SER A 107 -0.86 14.09 -22.74
N ALA A 108 -0.79 12.94 -23.42
CA ALA A 108 -0.11 12.74 -24.70
C ALA A 108 -1.11 12.47 -25.83
#